data_AF-A0A136LYY4-F1
#
_entry.id   AF-A0A136LYY4-F1
#
_cell.length_a   1.000
_cell.length_b   1.000
_cell.length_c   1.000
_cell.angle_alpha   90.00
_cell.angle_beta   90.00
_cell.angle_gamma   90.00
#
_symmetry.space_group_name_H-M   'P 1'
#
loop_
_entity.id
_entity.type
_entity.pdbx_description
1 polymer ?
#
loop_
_entity_poly.entity_id
_entity_poly.type
_entity_poly.pdbx_seq_one_letter_code
_entity_poly.pdbx_strand_id
1 'polypeptide(L)'
;MNILNALINLSKRDTYKIDELYEGNNRINNVGDALEYFIKDGFINEEVSSNEQRDKKYSEAFSYLGNSSNPPDFMLRGGDAFEVKKGKTHYL
;
A
#
# COMPACT_ATOMS: atom_id res chain seq x y z
N MET A 1 10.16 -10.90 3.75
CA MET A 1 8.75 -10.48 3.58
C MET A 1 8.25 -10.97 2.22
N ASN A 2 7.01 -11.44 2.09
CA ASN A 2 6.37 -11.83 0.81
C ASN A 2 4.85 -11.59 0.89
N ILE A 3 4.10 -11.90 -0.18
CA ILE A 3 2.65 -11.66 -0.22
C ILE A 3 1.87 -12.38 0.88
N LEU A 4 2.25 -13.62 1.24
CA LEU A 4 1.57 -14.36 2.31
C LEU A 4 1.73 -13.68 3.66
N ASN A 5 2.94 -13.19 3.97
CA ASN A 5 3.18 -12.43 5.18
C ASN A 5 2.36 -11.13 5.18
N ALA A 6 2.31 -10.40 4.06
CA ALA A 6 1.53 -9.18 3.97
C ALA A 6 0.03 -9.42 4.17
N LEU A 7 -0.53 -10.49 3.59
CA LEU A 7 -1.92 -10.88 3.79
C LEU A 7 -2.20 -11.22 5.27
N ILE A 8 -1.28 -11.94 5.94
CA ILE A 8 -1.39 -12.21 7.38
C ILE A 8 -1.39 -10.90 8.18
N ASN A 9 -0.50 -9.98 7.86
CA ASN A 9 -0.42 -8.69 8.57
C ASN A 9 -1.68 -7.86 8.38
N LEU A 10 -2.20 -7.80 7.14
CA LEU A 10 -3.45 -7.12 6.83
C LEU A 10 -4.64 -7.78 7.54
N SER A 11 -4.71 -9.11 7.59
CA SER A 11 -5.79 -9.86 8.25
C SER A 11 -5.87 -9.64 9.76
N LYS A 12 -4.77 -9.18 10.37
CA LYS A 12 -4.65 -8.91 11.81
C LYS A 12 -4.93 -7.45 12.17
N ARG A 13 -5.24 -6.59 11.21
CA ARG A 13 -5.55 -5.18 11.49
C ARG A 13 -6.91 -5.04 12.16
N ASP A 14 -6.97 -4.16 13.16
CA ASP A 14 -8.21 -3.83 13.86
C ASP A 14 -9.20 -3.05 12.99
N THR A 15 -8.70 -2.33 11.98
CA THR A 15 -9.52 -1.58 11.03
C THR A 15 -9.03 -1.77 9.59
N TYR A 16 -10.00 -1.92 8.69
CA TYR A 16 -9.82 -1.92 7.23
C TYR A 16 -10.27 -0.61 6.61
N LYS A 17 -10.58 0.40 7.43
CA LYS A 17 -10.85 1.73 6.91
C LYS A 17 -9.58 2.24 6.24
N ILE A 18 -9.69 2.49 4.96
CA ILE A 18 -8.75 3.31 4.21
C ILE A 18 -9.12 4.74 4.61
N ASP A 19 -8.73 5.12 5.83
CA ASP A 19 -9.10 6.40 6.41
C ASP A 19 -8.57 7.55 5.55
N GLU A 20 -9.22 8.72 5.67
CA GLU A 20 -8.82 10.02 5.13
C GLU A 20 -7.47 10.52 5.70
N LEU A 21 -6.53 9.63 6.03
CA LEU A 21 -5.15 9.91 6.42
C LEU A 21 -4.35 10.68 5.35
N TYR A 22 -4.99 11.02 4.24
CA TYR A 22 -4.46 11.72 3.08
C TYR A 22 -5.33 12.96 2.78
N GLU A 23 -5.48 13.86 3.76
CA GLU A 23 -5.99 15.23 3.52
C GLU A 23 -4.95 16.03 2.69
N GLY A 24 -4.92 15.76 1.39
CA GLY A 24 -4.33 16.61 0.36
C GLY A 24 -5.41 17.02 -0.63
N ASN A 25 -5.32 18.26 -1.15
CA ASN A 25 -6.33 19.02 -1.90
C ASN A 25 -6.95 18.38 -3.17
N ASN A 26 -6.77 17.07 -3.46
CA ASN A 26 -7.19 16.44 -4.71
C ASN A 26 -7.93 15.10 -4.53
N ARG A 27 -9.18 15.20 -4.04
CA ARG A 27 -10.04 14.08 -3.58
C ARG A 27 -10.33 12.93 -4.57
N ILE A 28 -10.18 13.10 -5.88
CA ILE A 28 -10.57 12.07 -6.87
C ILE A 28 -9.46 11.05 -7.15
N ASN A 29 -8.19 11.45 -7.08
CA ASN A 29 -7.04 10.52 -7.21
C ASN A 29 -6.76 9.76 -5.89
N ASN A 30 -7.26 10.28 -4.77
CA ASN A 30 -6.91 9.81 -3.42
C ASN A 30 -7.31 8.37 -3.09
N VAL A 31 -8.32 7.76 -3.75
CA VAL A 31 -8.79 6.41 -3.37
C VAL A 31 -7.87 5.30 -3.91
N GLY A 32 -7.32 5.47 -5.11
CA GLY A 32 -6.35 4.52 -5.68
C GLY A 32 -5.05 4.54 -4.88
N ASP A 33 -4.51 5.74 -4.68
CA ASP A 33 -3.30 5.96 -3.90
C ASP A 33 -3.45 5.45 -2.46
N ALA A 34 -4.58 5.73 -1.79
CA ALA A 34 -4.81 5.24 -0.44
C ALA A 34 -4.94 3.71 -0.36
N LEU A 35 -5.52 3.07 -1.38
CA LEU A 35 -5.53 1.60 -1.47
C LEU A 35 -4.10 1.06 -1.67
N GLU A 36 -3.30 1.67 -2.52
CA GLU A 36 -1.89 1.30 -2.69
C GLU A 36 -1.11 1.41 -1.38
N TYR A 37 -1.21 2.54 -0.68
CA TYR A 37 -0.56 2.72 0.63
C TYR A 37 -1.03 1.68 1.64
N PHE A 38 -2.34 1.42 1.71
CA PHE A 38 -2.89 0.40 2.60
C PHE A 38 -2.26 -0.98 2.34
N ILE A 39 -2.12 -1.37 1.07
CA ILE A 39 -1.48 -2.63 0.68
C ILE A 39 0.03 -2.61 0.98
N LYS A 40 0.74 -1.52 0.64
CA LYS A 40 2.18 -1.34 0.92
C LYS A 40 2.46 -1.46 2.42
N ASP A 41 1.60 -0.88 3.27
CA ASP A 41 1.75 -0.97 4.72
C ASP A 41 1.62 -2.40 5.26
N GLY A 42 0.92 -3.30 4.55
CA GLY A 42 0.88 -4.73 4.86
C GLY A 42 2.28 -5.39 4.80
N PHE A 43 3.18 -4.86 3.97
CA PHE A 43 4.54 -5.41 3.79
C PHE A 43 5.57 -4.87 4.79
N ILE A 44 5.25 -3.85 5.59
CA ILE A 44 6.20 -3.34 6.60
C ILE A 44 5.86 -3.73 8.04
N ASN A 45 4.69 -4.34 8.27
CA ASN A 45 4.30 -5.05 9.50
C ASN A 45 4.60 -4.32 10.83
N GLU A 46 4.51 -3.00 10.87
CA GLU A 46 4.81 -2.23 12.07
C GLU A 46 3.87 -1.03 12.17
N GLU A 47 3.56 -0.62 13.40
CA GLU A 47 2.93 0.69 13.61
C GLU A 47 3.90 1.77 13.16
N VAL A 48 3.41 2.61 12.25
CA VAL A 48 4.17 3.75 11.75
C VAL A 48 3.59 5.01 12.35
N SER A 49 4.40 5.73 13.12
CA SER A 49 3.96 6.94 13.83
C SER A 49 4.19 8.23 13.03
N SER A 50 4.92 8.17 11.91
CA SER A 50 5.16 9.32 11.02
C SER A 50 5.43 8.91 9.57
N ASN A 51 5.26 9.84 8.62
CA ASN A 51 5.56 9.59 7.20
C ASN A 51 7.04 9.27 6.96
N GLU A 52 7.96 9.94 7.66
CA GLU A 52 9.40 9.68 7.53
C GLU A 52 9.77 8.24 7.95
N GLN A 53 9.16 7.73 9.04
CA GLN A 53 9.32 6.34 9.44
C GLN A 53 8.77 5.39 8.37
N ARG A 54 7.63 5.74 7.76
CA ARG A 54 7.03 4.97 6.66
C ARG A 54 7.98 4.86 5.47
N ASP A 55 8.50 6.00 5.02
CA ASP A 55 9.39 6.09 3.87
C ASP A 55 10.66 5.28 4.09
N LYS A 56 11.22 5.34 5.30
CA LYS A 56 12.36 4.50 5.68
C LYS A 56 12.02 3.01 5.57
N LYS A 57 10.92 2.57 6.17
CA LYS A 57 10.48 1.16 6.13
C LYS A 57 10.17 0.70 4.69
N TYR A 58 9.57 1.57 3.88
CA TYR A 58 9.33 1.31 2.47
C TYR A 58 10.65 1.13 1.71
N SER A 59 11.67 1.95 1.97
CA SER A 59 12.98 1.82 1.33
C SER A 59 13.69 0.50 1.68
N GLU A 60 13.44 -0.03 2.87
CA GLU A 60 13.95 -1.33 3.32
C GLU A 60 13.22 -2.48 2.61
N ALA A 61 11.89 -2.41 2.53
CA ALA A 61 11.03 -3.48 1.99
C ALA A 61 10.99 -3.53 0.45
N PHE A 62 10.98 -2.38 -0.22
CA PHE A 62 10.76 -2.27 -1.66
C PHE A 62 12.06 -1.92 -2.40
N SER A 63 12.26 -2.53 -3.57
CA SER A 63 13.33 -2.15 -4.50
C SER A 63 12.88 -1.12 -5.52
N TYR A 64 11.56 -0.94 -5.68
CA TYR A 64 10.97 0.00 -6.61
C TYR A 64 9.62 0.50 -6.09
N LEU A 65 9.37 1.80 -6.24
CA LEU A 65 8.08 2.45 -6.03
C LEU A 65 7.70 3.12 -7.36
N GLY A 66 6.58 2.70 -7.93
CA GLY A 66 6.10 3.15 -9.22
C GLY A 66 5.49 4.53 -9.20
N ASN A 67 5.12 4.99 -10.40
CA ASN A 67 4.30 6.18 -10.61
C ASN A 67 3.38 5.95 -11.80
N SER A 68 2.47 6.91 -12.04
CA SER A 68 1.43 6.80 -13.08
C SER A 68 1.94 6.52 -14.50
N SER A 69 3.20 6.83 -14.80
CA SER A 69 3.81 6.62 -16.12
C SER A 69 4.71 5.39 -16.19
N ASN A 70 5.03 4.76 -15.05
CA ASN A 70 6.00 3.68 -14.96
C ASN A 70 5.47 2.58 -14.02
N PRO A 71 4.68 1.63 -14.54
CA PRO A 71 4.33 0.42 -13.80
C PRO A 71 5.57 -0.45 -13.56
N PRO A 72 5.59 -1.30 -12.52
CA PRO A 72 4.48 -1.61 -11.59
C PRO A 72 4.35 -0.61 -10.42
N ASP A 73 3.23 -0.64 -9.69
CA ASP A 73 3.00 0.26 -8.54
C ASP A 73 4.08 0.13 -7.44
N PHE A 74 4.60 -1.09 -7.20
CA PHE A 74 5.80 -1.32 -6.40
C PHE A 74 6.40 -2.72 -6.65
N MET A 75 7.66 -2.90 -6.25
CA MET A 75 8.33 -4.21 -6.25
C MET A 75 8.99 -4.48 -4.91
N LEU A 76 8.83 -5.71 -4.40
CA LEU A 76 9.56 -6.16 -3.22
C LEU A 76 11.03 -6.36 -3.56
N ARG A 77 11.90 -5.98 -2.62
CA ARG A 77 13.32 -6.26 -2.73
C ARG A 77 13.56 -7.77 -2.76
N GLY A 78 14.02 -8.27 -3.90
CA GLY A 78 14.25 -9.71 -4.12
C GLY A 78 12.96 -10.54 -4.23
N GLY A 79 11.83 -9.92 -4.61
CA GLY A 79 10.54 -10.59 -4.72
C GLY A 79 9.69 -10.06 -5.86
N ASP A 80 8.38 -10.26 -5.74
CA ASP A 80 7.42 -10.00 -6.81
C ASP A 80 7.17 -8.50 -7.05
N ALA A 81 6.71 -8.20 -8.27
CA ALA A 81 6.12 -6.92 -8.64
C ALA A 81 4.60 -6.93 -8.36
N PHE A 82 4.07 -5.79 -7.92
CA PHE A 82 2.67 -5.65 -7.53
C PHE A 82 2.01 -4.50 -8.29
N GLU A 83 0.81 -4.78 -8.78
CA GLU A 83 -0.11 -3.81 -9.36
C GLU A 83 -1.42 -3.87 -8.55
N VAL A 84 -1.79 -2.76 -7.94
CA VAL A 84 -2.97 -2.63 -7.06
C VAL A 84 -4.10 -1.97 -7.84
N LYS A 85 -5.28 -2.57 -7.80
CA LYS A 85 -6.47 -2.05 -8.47
C LYS A 85 -7.69 -2.18 -7.58
N LYS A 86 -8.51 -1.12 -7.57
CA LYS A 86 -9.82 -1.16 -6.93
C LYS A 86 -10.75 -2.07 -7.75
N GLY A 87 -11.27 -3.11 -7.11
CA GLY A 87 -12.34 -3.92 -7.68
C GLY A 87 -13.66 -3.14 -7.79
N LYS A 88 -14.47 -3.45 -8.81
CA LYS A 88 -15.88 -3.02 -8.86
C LYS A 88 -16.74 -4.14 -8.28
N THR A 89 -17.62 -3.79 -7.34
CA THR A 89 -18.68 -4.70 -6.92
C THR A 89 -19.78 -4.68 -7.99
N HIS A 90 -20.06 -5.84 -8.59
CA HIS A 90 -21.26 -6.03 -9.40
C HIS A 90 -22.31 -6.69 -8.53
N TYR A 91 -23.40 -5.97 -8.26
CA TYR A 91 -24.59 -6.57 -7.65
C TYR A 91 -25.33 -7.31 -8.77
N LEU A 92 -25.56 -8.60 -8.56
CA LEU A 92 -26.40 -9.44 -9.41
C LEU A 92 -27.88 -9.13 -9.20
#